data_AF-E6SDA9-F1
#
_entry.id   AF-E6SDA9-F1
#
_cell.length_a   1.000
_cell.length_b   1.000
_cell.length_c   1.000
_cell.angle_alpha   90.00
_cell.angle_beta   90.00
_cell.angle_gamma   90.00
#
_symmetry.space_group_name_H-M   'P 1'
#
loop_
_entity.id
_entity.type
_entity.pdbx_description
1 polymer ?
#
loop_
_entity_poly.entity_id
_entity_poly.type
_entity_poly.pdbx_seq_one_letter_code
_entity_poly.pdbx_strand_id
1 'polypeptide(L)'
;MVMARILRWAAVTLTALFVVGGLLFAIGSVWDDPGGWTALLVTLAIVVPLIVLTVLAAREAELGFLVLAGAVGLFAAWMVLTLFVEVGRVPDIPVIALLLALPSAVLGRRHAGRAGSLLLALAAVPFADVLARWFGERGPDGPGLGALLGGSTGAVVVPLAVLAVLFLVAGAVGHDGTRVPAGPRVKPPARSRQHL
;
A
#
# COMPACT_ATOMS: atom_id res chain seq x y z
N MET A 1 10.57 -16.68 -14.38
CA MET A 1 11.15 -15.30 -14.31
C MET A 1 10.37 -14.27 -15.14
N VAL A 2 10.07 -14.53 -16.42
CA VAL A 2 9.33 -13.57 -17.29
C VAL A 2 7.94 -13.25 -16.76
N MET A 3 7.16 -14.28 -16.36
CA MET A 3 5.81 -14.11 -15.82
C MET A 3 5.77 -13.20 -14.58
N ALA A 4 6.64 -13.44 -13.59
CA ALA A 4 6.73 -12.60 -12.40
C ALA A 4 7.10 -11.14 -12.72
N ARG A 5 7.94 -10.91 -13.74
CA ARG A 5 8.29 -9.57 -14.19
C ARG A 5 7.10 -8.86 -14.83
N ILE A 6 6.35 -9.55 -15.69
CA ILE A 6 5.12 -9.02 -16.30
C ILE A 6 4.10 -8.67 -15.20
N LEU A 7 3.88 -9.58 -14.25
CA LEU A 7 2.93 -9.37 -13.15
C LEU A 7 3.29 -8.16 -12.29
N ARG A 8 4.58 -7.98 -11.95
CA ARG A 8 5.06 -6.81 -11.21
C ARG A 8 4.84 -5.52 -11.99
N TRP A 9 5.17 -5.51 -13.28
CA TRP A 9 4.96 -4.32 -14.12
C TRP A 9 3.48 -4.00 -14.28
N ALA A 10 2.63 -5.00 -14.52
CA ALA A 10 1.20 -4.82 -14.58
C ALA A 10 0.65 -4.26 -13.26
N ALA A 11 1.04 -4.83 -12.11
CA ALA A 11 0.61 -4.35 -10.80
C ALA A 11 1.05 -2.90 -10.53
N VAL A 12 2.30 -2.54 -10.87
CA VAL A 12 2.80 -1.16 -10.76
C VAL A 12 2.01 -0.22 -11.66
N THR A 13 1.84 -0.56 -12.93
CA THR A 13 1.13 0.29 -13.90
C THR A 13 -0.32 0.48 -13.51
N LEU A 14 -1.02 -0.59 -13.11
CA LEU A 14 -2.40 -0.50 -12.62
C LEU A 14 -2.50 0.35 -11.35
N THR A 15 -1.56 0.19 -10.41
CA THR A 15 -1.53 1.03 -9.21
C THR A 15 -1.29 2.49 -9.57
N ALA A 16 -0.37 2.77 -10.50
CA ALA A 16 -0.08 4.12 -10.94
C ALA A 16 -1.30 4.76 -11.61
N LEU A 17 -1.98 4.05 -12.52
CA LEU A 17 -3.20 4.54 -13.16
C LEU A 17 -4.29 4.84 -12.13
N PHE A 18 -4.49 3.92 -11.18
CA PHE A 18 -5.47 4.09 -10.12
C PHE A 18 -5.17 5.28 -9.21
N VAL A 19 -3.91 5.40 -8.75
CA VAL A 19 -3.48 6.51 -7.89
C VAL A 19 -3.55 7.85 -8.62
N VAL A 20 -3.07 7.92 -9.87
CA VAL A 20 -3.15 9.15 -10.66
C VAL A 20 -4.61 9.56 -10.88
N GLY A 21 -5.48 8.63 -11.27
CA GLY A 21 -6.91 8.92 -11.44
C GLY A 21 -7.57 9.41 -10.15
N GLY A 22 -7.33 8.70 -9.04
CA GLY A 22 -7.88 9.07 -7.73
C GLY A 22 -7.35 10.40 -7.19
N LEU A 23 -6.06 10.69 -7.38
CA LEU A 23 -5.48 11.97 -6.98
C LEU A 23 -5.95 13.13 -7.86
N LEU A 24 -6.09 12.92 -9.18
CA LEU A 24 -6.64 13.95 -10.07
C LEU A 24 -8.08 14.31 -9.66
N PHE A 25 -8.89 13.30 -9.31
CA PHE A 25 -10.24 13.53 -8.79
C PHE A 25 -10.22 14.30 -7.46
N ALA A 26 -9.40 13.87 -6.50
CA ALA A 26 -9.31 14.52 -5.19
C ALA A 26 -8.74 15.95 -5.27
N ILE A 27 -7.75 16.17 -6.12
CA ILE A 27 -7.22 17.52 -6.40
C ILE A 27 -8.32 18.34 -7.06
N GLY A 28 -9.02 17.81 -8.06
CA GLY A 28 -10.15 18.48 -8.71
C GLY A 28 -11.20 18.98 -7.70
N SER A 29 -11.61 18.12 -6.75
CA SER A 29 -12.57 18.54 -5.72
C SER A 29 -12.06 19.66 -4.82
N VAL A 30 -10.76 19.69 -4.52
CA VAL A 30 -10.14 20.77 -3.73
C VAL A 30 -10.09 22.09 -4.50
N TRP A 31 -9.96 22.02 -5.84
CA TRP A 31 -10.03 23.20 -6.71
C TRP A 31 -11.44 23.74 -6.86
N ASP A 32 -12.46 22.87 -6.79
CA ASP A 32 -13.87 23.28 -6.81
C ASP A 32 -14.30 23.96 -5.49
N ASP A 33 -13.84 23.44 -4.34
CA ASP A 33 -14.07 24.03 -3.00
C ASP A 33 -12.96 23.54 -2.04
N PRO A 34 -12.04 24.39 -1.53
CA PRO A 34 -12.11 25.85 -1.39
C PRO A 34 -11.54 26.70 -2.55
N GLY A 35 -10.86 26.10 -3.53
CA GLY A 35 -10.26 26.82 -4.66
C GLY A 35 -9.09 27.76 -4.31
N GLY A 36 -8.64 28.53 -5.31
CA GLY A 36 -7.64 29.60 -5.17
C GLY A 36 -6.27 29.15 -4.65
N TRP A 37 -5.63 29.98 -3.81
CA TRP A 37 -4.30 29.69 -3.23
C TRP A 37 -4.31 28.50 -2.27
N THR A 38 -5.41 28.27 -1.57
CA THR A 38 -5.57 27.13 -0.66
C THR A 38 -5.49 25.82 -1.44
N ALA A 39 -6.16 25.73 -2.60
CA ALA A 39 -6.09 24.55 -3.46
C ALA A 39 -4.68 24.28 -3.97
N LEU A 40 -3.92 25.32 -4.31
CA LEU A 40 -2.51 25.18 -4.70
C LEU A 40 -1.65 24.63 -3.55
N LEU A 41 -1.79 25.18 -2.35
CA LEU A 41 -1.02 24.74 -1.18
C LEU A 41 -1.33 23.29 -0.82
N VAL A 42 -2.60 22.89 -0.84
CA VAL A 42 -3.00 21.50 -0.60
C VAL A 42 -2.46 20.58 -1.70
N THR A 43 -2.54 20.99 -2.97
CA THR A 43 -1.98 20.22 -4.09
C THR A 43 -0.48 20.01 -3.91
N LEU A 44 0.28 21.05 -3.56
CA LEU A 44 1.71 20.94 -3.29
C LEU A 44 1.99 20.04 -2.07
N ALA A 45 1.19 20.17 -1.01
CA ALA A 45 1.30 19.33 0.18
C ALA A 45 1.01 17.84 -0.10
N ILE A 46 0.30 17.51 -1.18
CA ILE A 46 0.04 16.12 -1.62
C ILE A 46 1.14 15.66 -2.59
N VAL A 47 1.41 16.45 -3.62
CA VAL A 47 2.29 16.08 -4.73
C VAL A 47 3.74 16.01 -4.30
N VAL A 48 4.22 16.94 -3.47
CA VAL A 48 5.62 16.96 -3.04
C VAL A 48 5.98 15.71 -2.22
N PRO A 49 5.25 15.34 -1.15
CA PRO A 49 5.54 14.10 -0.42
C PRO A 49 5.41 12.86 -1.30
N LEU A 50 4.42 12.80 -2.19
CA LEU A 50 4.25 11.70 -3.13
C LEU A 50 5.50 11.50 -4.00
N ILE A 51 6.02 12.59 -4.60
CA ILE A 51 7.23 12.55 -5.42
C ILE A 51 8.43 12.12 -4.58
N VAL A 52 8.62 12.73 -3.40
CA VAL A 52 9.75 12.43 -2.51
C VAL A 52 9.75 10.95 -2.11
N LEU A 53 8.62 10.43 -1.63
CA LEU A 53 8.48 9.03 -1.24
C LEU A 53 8.65 8.08 -2.43
N THR A 54 8.14 8.45 -3.60
CA THR A 54 8.27 7.64 -4.82
C THR A 54 9.71 7.56 -5.29
N VAL A 55 10.43 8.68 -5.28
CA VAL A 55 11.86 8.74 -5.61
C VAL A 55 12.68 7.95 -4.59
N LEU A 56 12.38 8.11 -3.29
CA LEU A 56 13.03 7.35 -2.22
C LEU A 56 12.84 5.84 -2.41
N ALA A 57 11.60 5.39 -2.62
CA ALA A 57 11.28 3.99 -2.88
C ALA A 57 11.95 3.44 -4.16
N ALA A 58 12.13 4.27 -5.19
CA ALA A 58 12.79 3.88 -6.44
C ALA A 58 14.32 3.75 -6.31
N ARG A 59 14.94 4.64 -5.53
CA ARG A 59 16.41 4.71 -5.37
C ARG A 59 16.90 3.78 -4.28
N GLU A 60 16.30 3.85 -3.09
CA GLU A 60 16.75 3.17 -1.88
C GLU A 60 15.65 2.30 -1.28
N ALA A 61 15.57 1.04 -1.75
CA ALA A 61 14.47 0.16 -1.40
C ALA A 61 14.38 -0.18 0.10
N GLU A 62 15.49 -0.23 0.83
CA GLU A 62 15.48 -0.55 2.26
C GLU A 62 15.01 0.62 3.11
N LEU A 63 15.62 1.80 2.92
CA LEU A 63 15.16 3.03 3.59
C LEU A 63 13.73 3.39 3.17
N GLY A 64 13.41 3.28 1.88
CA GLY A 64 12.05 3.50 1.37
C GLY A 64 11.03 2.56 2.02
N PHE A 65 11.37 1.29 2.22
CA PHE A 65 10.50 0.37 2.95
C PHE A 65 10.31 0.80 4.41
N LEU A 66 11.37 1.16 5.13
CA LEU A 66 11.27 1.60 6.52
C LEU A 66 10.41 2.86 6.66
N VAL A 67 10.64 3.86 5.80
CA VAL A 67 9.87 5.10 5.79
C VAL A 67 8.41 4.83 5.44
N LEU A 68 8.13 4.02 4.43
CA LEU A 68 6.76 3.66 4.06
C LEU A 68 6.06 2.83 5.13
N ALA A 69 6.74 1.85 5.73
CA ALA A 69 6.19 1.06 6.83
C ALA A 69 5.88 1.94 8.04
N GLY A 70 6.77 2.88 8.38
CA GLY A 70 6.55 3.89 9.41
C GLY A 70 5.36 4.79 9.09
N ALA A 71 5.24 5.28 7.86
CA ALA A 71 4.12 6.11 7.42
C ALA A 71 2.78 5.36 7.45
N VAL A 72 2.75 4.12 6.97
CA VAL A 72 1.56 3.24 7.05
C VAL A 72 1.19 2.94 8.51
N GLY A 73 2.19 2.67 9.36
CA GLY A 73 1.99 2.45 10.79
C GLY A 73 1.44 3.68 11.49
N LEU A 74 1.98 4.87 11.19
CA LEU A 74 1.48 6.13 11.73
C LEU A 74 0.06 6.44 11.25
N PHE A 75 -0.24 6.17 9.98
CA PHE A 75 -1.59 6.30 9.43
C PHE A 75 -2.60 5.37 10.13
N ALA A 76 -2.22 4.11 10.36
CA ALA A 76 -3.05 3.16 11.09
C ALA A 76 -3.23 3.59 12.56
N ALA A 77 -2.15 4.00 13.24
CA ALA A 77 -2.21 4.49 14.62
C ALA A 77 -3.08 5.74 14.75
N TRP A 78 -2.99 6.66 13.78
CA TRP A 78 -3.84 7.84 13.71
C TRP A 78 -5.31 7.46 13.56
N MET A 79 -5.65 6.52 12.67
CA MET A 79 -7.02 6.05 12.52
C MET A 79 -7.55 5.45 13.84
N VAL A 80 -6.75 4.63 14.52
CA VAL A 80 -7.13 4.10 15.83
C VAL A 80 -7.37 5.23 16.84
N LEU A 81 -6.51 6.25 16.86
CA LEU A 81 -6.68 7.41 17.73
C LEU A 81 -7.99 8.16 17.46
N THR A 82 -8.39 8.30 16.18
CA THR A 82 -9.66 8.96 15.82
C THR A 82 -10.91 8.20 16.30
N LEU A 83 -10.78 6.93 16.69
CA LEU A 83 -11.88 6.18 17.33
C LEU A 83 -12.12 6.61 18.78
N PHE A 84 -11.12 7.22 19.43
CA PHE A 84 -11.19 7.63 20.83
C PHE A 84 -11.31 9.15 21.01
N VAL A 85 -10.89 9.93 20.00
CA VAL A 85 -10.87 11.39 20.05
C VAL A 85 -11.60 11.91 18.82
N GLU A 86 -12.61 12.77 19.04
CA GLU A 86 -13.20 13.60 17.98
C GLU A 86 -12.16 14.62 17.52
N VAL A 87 -11.38 14.23 16.52
CA VAL A 87 -10.52 15.14 15.80
C VAL A 87 -11.40 15.81 14.75
N GLY A 88 -11.52 17.15 14.79
CA GLY A 88 -12.29 17.92 13.79
C GLY A 88 -11.84 17.66 12.34
N ARG A 89 -12.55 18.20 11.34
CA ARG A 89 -12.37 17.98 9.87
C ARG A 89 -10.97 17.45 9.48
N VAL A 90 -10.85 16.13 9.38
CA VAL A 90 -9.59 15.39 9.21
C VAL A 90 -9.27 15.24 7.72
N PRO A 91 -7.99 15.12 7.30
CA PRO A 91 -7.65 14.76 5.93
C PRO A 91 -8.37 13.49 5.47
N ASP A 92 -8.87 13.52 4.23
CA ASP A 92 -9.59 12.41 3.64
C ASP A 92 -8.73 11.13 3.66
N ILE A 93 -9.14 10.16 4.49
CA ILE A 93 -8.53 8.83 4.65
C ILE A 93 -8.17 8.19 3.29
N PRO A 94 -9.02 8.29 2.24
CA PRO A 94 -8.68 7.79 0.91
C PRO A 94 -7.46 8.47 0.26
N VAL A 95 -7.28 9.78 0.45
CA VAL A 95 -6.18 10.54 -0.17
C VAL A 95 -4.84 10.10 0.41
N ILE A 96 -4.76 9.92 1.74
CA ILE A 96 -3.55 9.41 2.39
C ILE A 96 -3.23 8.00 1.88
N ALA A 97 -4.24 7.15 1.74
CA ALA A 97 -4.05 5.80 1.21
C ALA A 97 -3.50 5.81 -0.22
N LEU A 98 -4.03 6.67 -1.10
CA LEU A 98 -3.52 6.84 -2.47
C LEU A 98 -2.08 7.38 -2.49
N LEU A 99 -1.78 8.35 -1.63
CA LEU A 99 -0.46 8.97 -1.51
C LEU A 99 0.61 7.95 -1.13
N LEU A 100 0.27 6.98 -0.27
CA LEU A 100 1.18 5.91 0.14
C LEU A 100 1.17 4.69 -0.81
N ALA A 101 0.12 4.51 -1.61
CA ALA A 101 -0.01 3.36 -2.49
C ALA A 101 0.99 3.36 -3.66
N LEU A 102 1.19 4.49 -4.34
CA LEU A 102 2.13 4.59 -5.45
C LEU A 102 3.59 4.31 -5.05
N PRO A 103 4.17 4.94 -4.02
CA PRO A 103 5.53 4.64 -3.61
C PRO A 103 5.68 3.19 -3.13
N SER A 104 4.64 2.63 -2.48
CA SER A 104 4.59 1.20 -2.13
C SER A 104 4.62 0.30 -3.36
N ALA A 105 3.88 0.63 -4.41
CA ALA A 105 3.91 -0.11 -5.68
C ALA A 105 5.29 -0.01 -6.36
N VAL A 106 5.91 1.17 -6.37
CA VAL A 106 7.25 1.37 -6.94
C VAL A 106 8.30 0.53 -6.21
N LEU A 107 8.21 0.43 -4.87
CA LEU A 107 9.02 -0.51 -4.08
C LEU A 107 8.83 -1.97 -4.54
N GLY A 108 7.60 -2.32 -4.95
CA GLY A 108 7.20 -3.63 -5.46
C GLY A 108 7.93 -4.08 -6.72
N ARG A 109 8.58 -3.15 -7.46
CA ARG A 109 9.47 -3.51 -8.57
C ARG A 109 10.64 -4.38 -8.10
N ARG A 110 11.20 -4.07 -6.92
CA ARG A 110 12.31 -4.82 -6.30
C ARG A 110 11.79 -5.87 -5.31
N HIS A 111 10.79 -5.51 -4.49
CA HIS A 111 10.28 -6.35 -3.39
C HIS A 111 8.75 -6.49 -3.44
N ALA A 112 8.25 -7.27 -4.40
CA ALA A 112 6.80 -7.44 -4.63
C ALA A 112 6.02 -7.87 -3.38
N GLY A 113 6.54 -8.80 -2.58
CA GLY A 113 5.88 -9.25 -1.34
C GLY A 113 5.73 -8.14 -0.30
N ARG A 114 6.78 -7.33 -0.08
CA ARG A 114 6.75 -6.20 0.88
C ARG A 114 5.78 -5.11 0.42
N ALA A 115 5.74 -4.82 -0.88
CA ALA A 115 4.77 -3.89 -1.45
C ALA A 115 3.34 -4.38 -1.27
N GLY A 116 3.08 -5.66 -1.54
CA GLY A 116 1.79 -6.29 -1.33
C GLY A 116 1.32 -6.18 0.12
N SER A 117 2.19 -6.43 1.11
CA SER A 117 1.83 -6.27 2.52
C SER A 117 1.55 -4.82 2.92
N LEU A 118 2.29 -3.84 2.37
CA LEU A 118 2.05 -2.43 2.64
C LEU A 118 0.71 -1.98 2.05
N LEU A 119 0.40 -2.39 0.81
CA LEU A 119 -0.89 -2.09 0.18
C LEU A 119 -2.06 -2.77 0.89
N LEU A 120 -1.86 -3.99 1.39
CA LEU A 120 -2.88 -4.68 2.16
C LEU A 120 -3.16 -3.96 3.49
N ALA A 121 -2.11 -3.52 4.19
CA ALA A 121 -2.24 -2.72 5.40
C ALA A 121 -2.95 -1.39 5.13
N LEU A 122 -2.61 -0.72 4.01
CA LEU A 122 -3.27 0.51 3.57
C LEU A 122 -4.76 0.31 3.26
N ALA A 123 -5.14 -0.82 2.65
CA ALA A 123 -6.53 -1.16 2.38
C ALA A 123 -7.30 -1.51 3.66
N ALA A 124 -6.62 -2.15 4.63
CA ALA A 124 -7.22 -2.57 5.89
C ALA A 124 -7.68 -1.40 6.76
N VAL A 125 -7.01 -0.25 6.71
CA VAL A 125 -7.37 0.94 7.50
C VAL A 125 -8.77 1.46 7.15
N PRO A 126 -9.09 1.91 5.92
CA PRO A 126 -10.44 2.34 5.55
C PRO A 126 -11.46 1.20 5.63
N PHE A 127 -11.05 -0.05 5.43
CA PHE A 127 -11.95 -1.20 5.60
C PHE A 127 -12.37 -1.40 7.07
N ALA A 128 -11.45 -1.20 8.02
CA ALA A 128 -11.74 -1.29 9.44
C ALA A 128 -12.67 -0.15 9.91
N ASP A 129 -12.59 1.05 9.32
CA ASP A 129 -13.58 2.12 9.55
C ASP A 129 -14.98 1.70 9.09
N VAL A 130 -15.09 1.11 7.89
CA VAL A 130 -16.36 0.56 7.38
C VAL A 130 -16.92 -0.51 8.32
N LEU A 131 -16.08 -1.41 8.81
CA LEU A 131 -16.48 -2.44 9.78
C LEU A 131 -16.94 -1.80 11.10
N ALA A 132 -16.20 -0.85 11.66
CA ALA A 132 -16.55 -0.19 12.92
C ALA A 132 -17.94 0.45 12.85
N ARG A 133 -18.25 1.15 11.75
CA ARG A 133 -19.58 1.72 11.49
C ARG A 133 -20.64 0.63 11.39
N TRP A 134 -20.36 -0.42 10.61
CA TRP A 134 -21.29 -1.55 10.46
C TRP A 134 -21.62 -2.24 11.80
N PHE A 135 -20.63 -2.40 12.68
CA PHE A 135 -20.84 -2.97 14.02
C PHE A 135 -21.56 -2.01 14.97
N GLY A 136 -21.32 -0.70 14.86
CA GLY A 136 -21.97 0.33 15.67
C GLY A 136 -23.43 0.59 15.29
N GLU A 137 -23.78 0.44 14.02
CA GLU A 137 -25.11 0.70 13.46
C GLU A 137 -25.97 -0.58 13.33
N ARG A 138 -25.70 -1.61 14.14
CA ARG A 138 -26.46 -2.88 14.17
C ARG A 138 -27.89 -2.70 14.70
N GLY A 139 -28.71 -1.92 14.00
CA GLY A 139 -30.17 -1.93 14.09
C GLY A 139 -30.78 -2.73 12.93
N PRO A 140 -32.06 -3.13 13.02
CA PRO A 140 -32.79 -3.81 11.94
C PRO A 140 -32.86 -3.00 10.63
N ASP A 141 -32.62 -1.68 10.68
CA ASP A 141 -32.58 -0.77 9.53
C ASP A 141 -31.15 -0.34 9.13
N GLY A 142 -30.12 -0.96 9.70
CA GLY A 142 -28.72 -0.60 9.45
C GLY A 142 -28.29 -0.90 8.00
N PRO A 143 -27.45 -0.05 7.38
CA PRO A 143 -27.00 -0.28 6.01
C PRO A 143 -26.21 -1.58 5.90
N GLY A 144 -26.59 -2.42 4.92
CA GLY A 144 -25.86 -3.65 4.63
C GLY A 144 -24.41 -3.38 4.22
N LEU A 145 -23.52 -4.34 4.44
CA LEU A 145 -22.08 -4.25 4.10
C LEU A 145 -21.84 -3.82 2.64
N GLY A 146 -22.70 -4.27 1.71
CA GLY A 146 -22.65 -3.87 0.31
C GLY A 146 -23.01 -2.39 0.08
N ALA A 147 -23.89 -1.80 0.88
CA ALA A 147 -24.21 -0.37 0.79
C ALA A 147 -23.05 0.49 1.31
N LEU A 148 -22.39 0.06 2.39
CA LEU A 148 -21.22 0.74 2.95
C LEU A 148 -19.99 0.65 2.01
N LEU A 149 -19.79 -0.49 1.35
CA LEU A 149 -18.75 -0.68 0.34
C LEU A 149 -19.15 -0.14 -1.05
N GLY A 150 -20.41 0.21 -1.28
CA GLY A 150 -20.86 0.86 -2.51
C GLY A 150 -20.50 2.36 -2.57
N GLY A 151 -20.11 2.94 -1.43
CA GLY A 151 -19.72 4.35 -1.32
C GLY A 151 -18.29 4.64 -1.75
N SER A 152 -17.86 5.89 -1.51
CA SER A 152 -16.52 6.39 -1.86
C SER A 152 -15.39 5.58 -1.22
N THR A 153 -15.60 5.03 -0.02
CA THR A 153 -14.61 4.20 0.68
C THR A 153 -14.35 2.89 -0.06
N GLY A 154 -15.40 2.21 -0.54
CA GLY A 154 -15.22 0.95 -1.27
C GLY A 154 -14.59 1.13 -2.66
N ALA A 155 -14.82 2.28 -3.30
CA ALA A 155 -14.13 2.67 -4.54
C ALA A 155 -12.61 2.75 -4.38
N VAL A 156 -12.10 2.89 -3.15
CA VAL A 156 -10.66 2.90 -2.86
C VAL A 156 -10.18 1.60 -2.23
N VAL A 157 -10.92 1.04 -1.27
CA VAL A 157 -10.59 -0.22 -0.60
C VAL A 157 -10.48 -1.38 -1.59
N VAL A 158 -11.46 -1.54 -2.48
CA VAL A 158 -11.53 -2.71 -3.37
C VAL A 158 -10.37 -2.73 -4.36
N PRO A 159 -10.08 -1.64 -5.11
CA PRO A 159 -8.91 -1.62 -5.98
C PRO A 159 -7.59 -1.80 -5.23
N LEU A 160 -7.41 -1.18 -4.06
CA LEU A 160 -6.20 -1.36 -3.27
C LEU A 160 -6.00 -2.81 -2.82
N ALA A 161 -7.07 -3.47 -2.36
CA ALA A 161 -7.01 -4.89 -1.97
C ALA A 161 -6.65 -5.79 -3.16
N VAL A 162 -7.25 -5.56 -4.33
CA VAL A 162 -6.93 -6.29 -5.57
C VAL A 162 -5.46 -6.09 -5.97
N LEU A 163 -4.97 -4.85 -5.92
CA LEU A 163 -3.57 -4.53 -6.21
C LEU A 163 -2.60 -5.16 -5.20
N ALA A 164 -2.96 -5.17 -3.91
CA ALA A 164 -2.20 -5.84 -2.87
C ALA A 164 -2.06 -7.34 -3.16
N VAL A 165 -3.16 -8.00 -3.50
CA VAL A 165 -3.16 -9.43 -3.89
C VAL A 165 -2.28 -9.66 -5.11
N LEU A 166 -2.38 -8.82 -6.15
CA LEU A 166 -1.51 -8.92 -7.34
C LEU A 166 -0.02 -8.86 -6.97
N PHE A 167 0.38 -7.94 -6.10
CA PHE A 167 1.77 -7.84 -5.64
C PHE A 167 2.21 -9.03 -4.79
N LEU A 168 1.34 -9.55 -3.91
CA LEU A 168 1.61 -10.74 -3.10
C LEU A 168 1.81 -11.97 -3.99
N VAL A 169 0.93 -12.19 -4.97
CA VAL A 169 1.04 -13.26 -5.97
C VAL A 169 2.33 -13.10 -6.78
N ALA A 170 2.66 -11.89 -7.22
CA ALA A 170 3.91 -11.62 -7.94
C ALA A 170 5.16 -11.87 -7.07
N GLY A 171 5.05 -11.73 -5.75
CA GLY A 171 6.06 -12.08 -4.76
C GLY A 171 6.24 -13.59 -4.61
N ALA A 172 5.14 -14.32 -4.45
CA ALA A 172 5.12 -15.77 -4.30
C ALA A 172 5.71 -16.49 -5.52
N VAL A 173 5.23 -16.14 -6.73
CA VAL A 173 5.73 -16.70 -8.01
C VAL A 173 7.22 -16.40 -8.23
N GLY A 174 7.74 -15.32 -7.64
CA GLY A 174 9.16 -14.99 -7.68
C GLY A 174 10.03 -15.79 -6.71
N HIS A 175 9.49 -16.23 -5.57
CA HIS A 175 10.20 -17.01 -4.56
C HIS A 175 10.28 -18.51 -4.91
N ASP A 176 9.27 -19.06 -5.59
CA ASP A 176 9.26 -20.48 -5.95
C ASP A 176 10.32 -20.85 -7.00
N GLY A 177 10.82 -19.87 -7.76
CA GLY A 177 11.87 -20.07 -8.76
C GLY A 177 13.30 -20.19 -8.22
N THR A 178 13.55 -19.91 -6.93
CA THR A 178 14.89 -19.90 -6.33
C THR A 178 15.15 -21.05 -5.35
N ARG A 179 14.17 -21.91 -5.10
CA ARG A 179 14.39 -23.17 -4.36
C ARG A 179 15.07 -24.19 -5.28
N VAL A 180 16.36 -24.03 -5.49
CA VAL A 180 17.22 -25.15 -5.92
C VAL A 180 17.17 -26.17 -4.77
N PRO A 181 16.74 -27.42 -4.99
CA PRO A 181 16.81 -28.44 -3.96
C PRO A 181 18.25 -28.52 -3.48
N ALA A 182 18.47 -28.39 -2.17
CA ALA A 182 19.77 -28.59 -1.58
C ALA A 182 20.22 -30.03 -1.91
N GLY A 183 21.05 -30.15 -2.96
CA GLY A 183 21.69 -31.40 -3.31
C GLY A 183 22.47 -31.93 -2.09
N PRO A 184 22.62 -33.25 -1.96
CA PRO A 184 23.22 -33.86 -0.78
C PRO A 184 24.57 -33.21 -0.50
N ARG A 185 24.70 -32.63 0.71
CA ARG A 185 25.95 -32.03 1.20
C ARG A 185 27.05 -33.07 1.13
N VAL A 186 27.91 -32.98 0.12
CA VAL A 186 29.13 -33.77 0.06
C VAL A 186 30.01 -33.30 1.23
N LYS A 187 30.15 -34.17 2.24
CA LYS A 187 31.07 -33.95 3.36
C LYS A 187 32.50 -33.81 2.79
N PRO A 188 33.25 -32.75 3.14
CA PRO A 188 34.65 -32.66 2.75
C PRO A 188 35.44 -33.84 3.34
N PRO A 189 36.37 -34.46 2.60
CA PRO A 189 37.21 -35.52 3.16
C PRO A 189 38.05 -34.95 4.30
N ALA A 190 38.05 -35.68 5.41
CA ALA A 190 38.80 -35.32 6.61
C ALA A 190 40.28 -35.17 6.27
N ARG A 191 40.80 -33.96 6.43
CA ARG A 191 42.23 -33.63 6.28
C ARG A 191 42.99 -34.39 7.37
N SER A 192 43.59 -35.52 7.02
CA SER A 192 44.51 -36.25 7.88
C SER A 192 45.71 -35.36 8.17
N ARG A 193 45.87 -34.96 9.44
CA ARG A 193 47.09 -34.37 9.97
C ARG A 193 48.22 -35.40 9.82
N GLN A 194 49.18 -35.13 8.95
CA GLN A 194 50.50 -35.77 9.02
C GLN A 194 51.46 -34.76 9.63
N HIS A 195 51.65 -34.88 10.94
CA HIS A 195 52.91 -34.57 11.58
C HIS A 195 53.65 -35.89 11.69
N LEU A 196 54.82 -35.98 11.05
CA LEU A 196 56.07 -36.60 11.49
C LEU A 196 57.03 -36.66 10.30
#